data_AF-A0A925XLE2-F1
#
_entry.id   AF-A0A925XLE2-F1
#
_cell.length_a   1.000
_cell.length_b   1.000
_cell.length_c   1.000
_cell.angle_alpha   90.00
_cell.angle_beta   90.00
_cell.angle_gamma   90.00
#
_symmetry.space_group_name_H-M   'P 1'
#
loop_
_entity.id
_entity.type
_entity.pdbx_description
1 polymer ?
#
loop_
_entity_poly.entity_id
_entity_poly.type
_entity_poly.pdbx_seq_one_letter_code
_entity_poly.pdbx_strand_id
1 'polypeptide(L)'
;HIGHGAVLHGCVVRRNAMVGMNAVVMDEAVVGESAIVAACAFVKAGVEIPPRTLAIGTPAKVLRTLTDEEVAWKISGTRSYQDLTIRSLQTLKEVEPLREVEADRKRIDIAAEGVVPLITLKQN
;
A
#
# COMPACT_ATOMS: atom_id res chain seq x y z
N HIS A 1 3.55 -4.26 -4.38
CA HIS A 1 3.07 -2.97 -3.84
C HIS A 1 3.80 -2.72 -2.54
N ILE A 2 4.70 -1.73 -2.49
CA ILE A 2 5.47 -1.43 -1.28
C ILE A 2 4.91 -0.13 -0.69
N GLY A 3 4.34 -0.23 0.50
CA GLY A 3 3.69 0.89 1.17
C GLY A 3 4.69 1.93 1.69
N HIS A 4 4.19 3.13 1.95
CA HIS A 4 4.99 4.24 2.46
C HIS A 4 5.76 3.85 3.73
N GLY A 5 7.05 4.17 3.78
CA GLY A 5 7.90 3.92 4.94
C GLY A 5 8.15 2.43 5.24
N ALA A 6 7.76 1.50 4.36
CA ALA A 6 8.13 0.10 4.53
C ALA A 6 9.65 -0.09 4.40
N VAL A 7 10.21 -0.96 5.24
CA VAL A 7 11.63 -1.31 5.24
C VAL A 7 11.76 -2.76 4.75
N LEU A 8 12.53 -2.95 3.69
CA LEU A 8 12.86 -4.27 3.14
C LEU A 8 14.35 -4.51 3.33
N HIS A 9 14.71 -5.64 3.92
CA HIS A 9 16.10 -6.02 4.18
C HIS A 9 16.30 -7.48 3.76
N GLY A 10 17.05 -7.73 2.70
CA GLY A 10 17.42 -9.10 2.28
C GLY A 10 16.27 -10.07 1.94
N CYS A 11 15.03 -9.60 1.78
CA CYS A 11 13.85 -10.44 1.62
C CYS A 11 13.44 -10.67 0.15
N VAL A 12 12.61 -11.70 -0.10
CA VAL A 12 11.99 -11.96 -1.40
C VAL A 12 10.50 -11.57 -1.36
N VAL A 13 10.11 -10.63 -2.21
CA VAL A 13 8.70 -10.24 -2.39
C VAL A 13 8.18 -10.82 -3.71
N ARG A 14 7.24 -11.74 -3.63
CA ARG A 14 6.69 -12.44 -4.82
C ARG A 14 5.67 -11.57 -5.56
N ARG A 15 5.28 -12.04 -6.75
CA ARG A 15 4.35 -11.35 -7.65
C ARG A 15 3.10 -10.89 -6.90
N ASN A 16 2.66 -9.67 -7.19
CA ASN A 16 1.43 -9.09 -6.66
C ASN A 16 1.40 -9.00 -5.12
N ALA A 17 2.45 -9.31 -4.37
CA ALA A 17 2.45 -9.13 -2.92
C ALA A 17 2.36 -7.64 -2.53
N MET A 18 1.80 -7.40 -1.36
CA MET A 18 1.74 -6.08 -0.74
C MET A 18 2.46 -6.08 0.60
N VAL A 19 3.34 -5.10 0.78
CA VAL A 19 3.93 -4.78 2.08
C VAL A 19 3.31 -3.46 2.54
N GLY A 20 2.57 -3.51 3.66
CA GLY A 20 1.86 -2.37 4.19
C GLY A 20 2.79 -1.24 4.63
N MET A 21 2.22 -0.04 4.77
CA MET A 21 2.99 1.13 5.21
C MET A 21 3.67 0.87 6.56
N ASN A 22 4.91 1.33 6.72
CA ASN A 22 5.74 1.17 7.90
C ASN A 22 5.96 -0.29 8.36
N ALA A 23 5.67 -1.28 7.52
CA ALA A 23 6.05 -2.66 7.82
C ALA A 23 7.56 -2.87 7.61
N VAL A 24 8.15 -3.79 8.35
CA VAL A 24 9.57 -4.16 8.25
C VAL A 24 9.65 -5.65 7.90
N VAL A 25 10.40 -5.99 6.86
CA VAL A 25 10.61 -7.37 6.39
C VAL A 25 12.10 -7.67 6.37
N MET A 26 12.51 -8.63 7.19
CA MET A 26 13.91 -8.98 7.44
C MET A 26 14.47 -10.02 6.46
N ASP A 27 15.77 -10.29 6.59
CA ASP A 27 16.57 -11.12 5.69
C ASP A 27 15.97 -12.50 5.42
N GLU A 28 16.06 -12.96 4.17
CA GLU A 28 15.62 -14.29 3.74
C GLU A 28 14.13 -14.57 3.95
N ALA A 29 13.34 -13.61 4.45
CA ALA A 29 11.90 -13.75 4.52
C ALA A 29 11.30 -13.77 3.11
N VAL A 30 10.23 -14.55 2.92
CA VAL A 30 9.52 -14.65 1.65
C VAL A 30 8.09 -14.16 1.83
N VAL A 31 7.72 -13.09 1.13
CA VAL A 31 6.31 -12.66 1.04
C VAL A 31 5.69 -13.31 -0.18
N GLY A 32 4.82 -14.31 0.04
CA GLY A 32 4.20 -15.14 -0.99
C GLY A 32 3.35 -14.38 -2.00
N GLU A 33 3.03 -15.04 -3.12
CA GLU A 33 2.28 -14.44 -4.21
C GLU A 33 0.92 -13.91 -3.73
N SER A 34 0.63 -12.66 -4.06
CA SER A 34 -0.60 -11.97 -3.64
C SER A 34 -0.83 -11.93 -2.12
N ALA A 35 0.17 -12.23 -1.29
CA ALA A 35 0.08 -12.06 0.15
C ALA A 35 0.08 -10.57 0.53
N ILE A 36 -0.50 -10.25 1.69
CA ILE A 36 -0.56 -8.90 2.25
C ILE A 36 0.08 -8.94 3.64
N VAL A 37 1.18 -8.20 3.81
CA VAL A 37 1.71 -7.83 5.12
C VAL A 37 1.03 -6.53 5.53
N ALA A 38 0.34 -6.52 6.67
CA ALA A 38 -0.39 -5.35 7.15
C ALA A 38 0.54 -4.19 7.52
N ALA A 39 -0.04 -2.99 7.63
CA ALA A 39 0.68 -1.82 8.11
C ALA A 39 1.32 -2.07 9.49
N CYS A 40 2.50 -1.50 9.69
CA CYS A 40 3.28 -1.59 10.95
C CYS A 40 3.62 -3.02 11.41
N ALA A 41 3.55 -4.03 10.53
CA ALA A 41 3.91 -5.40 10.86
C ALA A 41 5.43 -5.66 10.76
N PHE A 42 5.95 -6.58 11.55
CA PHE A 42 7.37 -6.97 11.56
C PHE A 42 7.55 -8.45 11.17
N VAL A 43 8.03 -8.72 9.96
CA VAL A 43 8.33 -10.07 9.48
C VAL A 43 9.77 -10.42 9.82
N LYS A 44 9.97 -11.44 10.66
CA LYS A 44 11.29 -11.90 11.08
C LYS A 44 12.07 -12.55 9.92
N ALA A 45 13.40 -12.64 10.09
CA ALA A 45 14.26 -13.28 9.11
C ALA A 45 13.88 -14.75 8.88
N GLY A 46 13.99 -15.20 7.63
CA GLY A 46 13.68 -16.56 7.20
C GLY A 46 12.20 -16.96 7.26
N VAL A 47 11.29 -16.06 7.63
CA VAL A 47 9.85 -16.36 7.70
C VAL A 47 9.23 -16.34 6.30
N GLU A 48 8.55 -17.42 5.94
CA GLU A 48 7.72 -17.48 4.75
C GLU A 48 6.26 -17.12 5.08
N ILE A 49 5.76 -16.06 4.47
CA ILE A 49 4.34 -15.71 4.45
C ILE A 49 3.69 -16.43 3.27
N PRO A 50 2.72 -17.33 3.49
CA PRO A 50 2.12 -18.11 2.41
C PRO A 50 1.40 -17.23 1.36
N PRO A 51 1.31 -17.68 0.10
CA PRO A 51 0.54 -16.98 -0.92
C PRO A 51 -0.90 -16.71 -0.50
N ARG A 52 -1.46 -15.59 -0.96
CA ARG A 52 -2.85 -15.18 -0.72
C ARG A 52 -3.26 -15.16 0.76
N THR A 53 -2.35 -14.84 1.66
CA THR A 53 -2.65 -14.67 3.10
C THR A 53 -2.45 -13.25 3.58
N LEU A 54 -3.17 -12.89 4.65
CA LEU A 54 -2.98 -11.66 5.41
C LEU A 54 -2.11 -11.96 6.63
N ALA A 55 -0.97 -11.29 6.75
CA ALA A 55 -0.07 -11.36 7.90
C ALA A 55 -0.08 -10.03 8.68
N ILE A 56 -0.20 -10.10 10.00
CA ILE A 56 -0.35 -8.91 10.87
C ILE A 56 0.54 -8.98 12.12
N GLY A 57 0.86 -7.81 12.68
CA GLY A 57 1.46 -7.68 14.01
C GLY A 57 2.99 -7.70 14.05
N THR A 58 3.53 -7.65 15.27
CA THR A 58 4.97 -7.59 15.56
C THR A 58 5.27 -8.55 16.72
N PRO A 59 5.83 -9.76 16.44
CA PRO A 59 6.16 -10.29 15.12
C PRO A 59 4.91 -10.67 14.32
N ALA A 60 5.03 -10.59 12.99
CA ALA A 60 3.96 -10.86 12.06
C ALA A 60 3.53 -12.34 12.10
N LYS A 61 2.23 -12.57 12.16
CA LYS A 61 1.61 -13.90 12.07
C LYS A 61 0.55 -13.91 10.99
N VAL A 62 0.41 -15.05 10.31
CA VAL A 62 -0.69 -15.29 9.37
C VAL A 62 -2.01 -15.27 10.15
N LEU A 63 -2.92 -14.38 9.76
CA LEU A 63 -4.25 -14.27 10.35
C LEU A 63 -5.23 -15.17 9.60
N ARG A 64 -5.30 -15.03 8.27
CA ARG A 64 -6.25 -15.74 7.40
C ARG A 64 -5.88 -15.66 5.94
N THR A 65 -6.58 -16.43 5.11
CA THR A 65 -6.57 -16.30 3.65
C THR A 65 -7.33 -15.05 3.20
N LEU A 66 -6.89 -14.47 2.09
CA LEU A 66 -7.52 -13.32 1.44
C LEU A 66 -8.66 -13.77 0.53
N THR A 67 -9.77 -13.04 0.56
CA THR A 67 -10.87 -13.23 -0.40
C THR A 67 -10.46 -12.75 -1.79
N ASP A 68 -11.18 -13.19 -2.83
CA ASP A 68 -10.94 -12.71 -4.20
C ASP A 68 -11.20 -11.20 -4.31
N GLU A 69 -12.17 -10.68 -3.58
CA GLU A 69 -12.49 -9.24 -3.53
C GLU A 69 -11.33 -8.43 -2.95
N GLU A 70 -10.70 -8.89 -1.85
CA GLU A 70 -9.54 -8.21 -1.26
C GLU A 70 -8.33 -8.21 -2.22
N VAL A 71 -8.11 -9.32 -2.92
CA VAL A 71 -7.04 -9.41 -3.91
C VAL A 71 -7.32 -8.48 -5.10
N ALA A 72 -8.55 -8.45 -5.60
CA ALA A 72 -8.98 -7.58 -6.70
C ALA A 72 -8.87 -6.09 -6.32
N TRP A 73 -9.34 -5.72 -5.13
CA TRP A 73 -9.22 -4.37 -4.58
C TRP A 73 -7.75 -3.91 -4.55
N LYS A 74 -6.86 -4.75 -4.03
CA LYS A 74 -5.43 -4.41 -3.97
C LYS A 74 -4.77 -4.35 -5.36
N ILE A 75 -5.20 -5.17 -6.32
CA ILE A 75 -4.75 -5.06 -7.72
C ILE A 75 -5.18 -3.71 -8.30
N SER A 76 -6.43 -3.30 -8.09
CA SER A 76 -6.94 -2.00 -8.51
C SER A 76 -6.13 -0.85 -7.90
N GLY A 77 -5.90 -0.88 -6.58
CA GLY A 77 -5.04 0.13 -5.92
C GLY A 77 -3.60 0.16 -6.45
N THR A 78 -3.05 -1.00 -6.83
CA THR A 78 -1.71 -1.07 -7.46
C THR A 78 -1.72 -0.48 -8.87
N ARG A 79 -2.77 -0.72 -9.66
CA ARG A 79 -2.95 -0.11 -10.97
C ARG A 79 -3.00 1.41 -10.87
N SER A 80 -3.71 1.96 -9.89
CA SER A 80 -3.73 3.42 -9.68
C SER A 80 -2.33 4.02 -9.51
N TYR A 81 -1.41 3.36 -8.78
CA TYR A 81 -0.03 3.82 -8.67
C TYR A 81 0.77 3.72 -9.97
N GLN A 82 0.49 2.70 -10.79
CA GLN A 82 1.09 2.56 -12.12
C GLN A 82 0.61 3.70 -13.04
N ASP A 83 -0.68 4.00 -13.04
CA ASP A 83 -1.27 5.10 -13.82
C ASP A 83 -0.75 6.46 -13.37
N LEU A 84 -0.60 6.68 -12.05
CA LEU A 84 0.03 7.88 -11.49
C LEU A 84 1.48 8.03 -11.95
N THR A 85 2.22 6.93 -12.06
CA THR A 85 3.60 6.94 -12.54
C THR A 85 3.66 7.32 -14.01
N ILE A 86 2.80 6.73 -14.85
CA ILE A 86 2.70 7.07 -16.28
C ILE A 86 2.37 8.55 -16.44
N ARG A 87 1.34 9.03 -15.74
CA ARG A 87 0.94 10.44 -15.76
C ARG A 87 2.09 11.34 -15.33
N SER A 88 2.75 11.02 -14.22
CA SER A 88 3.90 11.77 -13.72
C SER A 88 5.01 11.86 -14.78
N LEU A 89 5.43 10.74 -15.36
CA LEU A 89 6.46 10.73 -16.40
C LEU A 89 6.08 11.56 -17.64
N GLN A 90 4.79 11.63 -17.97
CA GLN A 90 4.29 12.41 -19.11
C GLN A 90 4.16 13.90 -18.83
N THR A 91 3.86 14.29 -17.58
CA THR A 91 3.47 15.67 -17.25
C THR A 91 4.38 16.38 -16.27
N LEU A 92 5.29 15.67 -15.61
CA LEU A 92 6.23 16.26 -14.64
C LEU A 92 7.17 17.19 -15.39
N LYS A 93 7.22 18.43 -14.92
CA LYS A 93 8.15 19.45 -15.39
C LYS A 93 8.77 20.12 -14.17
N GLU A 94 9.99 20.62 -14.35
CA GLU A 94 10.61 21.50 -13.38
C GLU A 94 9.75 22.76 -13.19
N VAL A 95 9.60 23.19 -11.93
CA VAL A 95 8.84 24.38 -11.56
C VAL A 95 9.58 25.10 -10.44
N GLU A 96 9.44 26.42 -10.41
CA GLU A 96 9.85 27.20 -9.25
C GLU A 96 8.90 26.91 -8.08
N PRO A 97 9.42 26.60 -6.87
CA PRO A 97 8.58 26.35 -5.72
C PRO A 97 7.85 27.64 -5.32
N LEU A 98 6.55 27.50 -5.04
CA LEU A 98 5.73 28.60 -4.54
C LEU A 98 6.26 29.08 -3.19
N ARG A 99 6.46 30.40 -3.05
CA ARG A 99 6.90 31.05 -1.80
C ARG A 99 5.74 31.52 -0.94
N GLU A 100 4.55 31.57 -1.52
CA GLU A 100 3.31 31.98 -0.88
C GLU A 100 2.18 31.05 -1.33
N VAL A 101 1.10 31.02 -0.56
CA VAL A 101 -0.07 30.21 -0.92
C VAL A 101 -0.77 30.87 -2.11
N GLU A 102 -0.98 30.12 -3.19
CA GLU A 102 -1.77 30.60 -4.33
C GLU A 102 -3.19 30.96 -3.86
N ALA A 103 -3.63 32.19 -4.17
CA ALA A 103 -4.95 32.70 -3.78
C ALA A 103 -6.08 31.78 -4.26
N ASP A 104 -5.94 31.22 -5.46
CA ASP A 104 -6.94 30.36 -6.12
C ASP A 104 -6.50 28.89 -6.16
N ARG A 105 -5.70 28.43 -5.18
CA ARG A 105 -5.23 27.04 -5.14
C ARG A 105 -6.43 26.09 -5.14
N LYS A 106 -6.67 25.43 -6.28
CA LYS A 106 -7.75 24.44 -6.42
C LYS A 106 -7.59 23.38 -5.33
N ARG A 107 -8.60 23.26 -4.47
CA ARG A 107 -8.71 22.16 -3.52
C ARG A 107 -9.71 21.15 -4.06
N ILE A 108 -9.40 19.87 -3.85
CA ILE A 108 -10.40 18.83 -4.06
C ILE A 108 -11.41 18.99 -2.93
N ASP A 109 -12.63 19.38 -3.27
CA ASP A 109 -13.74 19.30 -2.33
C ASP A 109 -14.21 17.85 -2.27
N ILE A 110 -13.87 17.18 -1.17
CA ILE A 110 -14.18 15.77 -0.95
C ILE A 110 -15.64 15.62 -0.49
N ALA A 111 -16.39 16.72 -0.30
CA ALA A 111 -17.84 16.68 -0.09
C ALA A 111 -18.64 16.33 -1.36
N ALA A 112 -17.96 16.04 -2.49
CA ALA A 112 -18.60 15.57 -3.71
C ALA A 112 -19.38 14.25 -3.50
N GLU A 113 -20.55 14.14 -4.15
CA GLU A 113 -21.42 12.96 -4.09
C GLU A 113 -20.65 11.65 -4.36
N GLY A 114 -20.81 10.68 -3.45
CA GLY A 114 -20.25 9.33 -3.58
C GLY A 114 -18.93 9.08 -2.85
N VAL A 115 -18.28 10.10 -2.27
CA VAL A 115 -17.09 9.89 -1.43
C VAL A 115 -17.47 9.91 0.05
N VAL A 116 -17.58 8.72 0.64
CA VAL A 116 -17.90 8.57 2.08
C VAL A 116 -16.61 8.30 2.87
N PRO A 117 -16.31 9.06 3.93
CA PRO A 117 -15.17 8.78 4.80
C PRO A 117 -15.21 7.35 5.36
N LEU A 118 -14.06 6.68 5.42
CA LEU A 118 -13.96 5.30 5.90
C LEU A 118 -14.51 5.12 7.32
N ILE A 119 -14.37 6.13 8.18
CA ILE A 119 -14.91 6.11 9.54
C ILE A 119 -16.44 6.05 9.55
N THR A 120 -17.10 6.67 8.58
CA THR A 120 -18.56 6.69 8.45
C THR A 120 -19.10 5.34 7.97
N LEU A 121 -18.37 4.66 7.08
CA LEU A 121 -18.75 3.33 6.60
C LEU A 121 -18.64 2.23 7.67
N LYS A 122 -17.74 2.39 8.65
CA LYS A 122 -17.47 1.39 9.70
C LYS A 122 -18.41 1.48 10.93
N GLN A 123 -19.33 2.43 10.95
CA GLN A 123 -20.29 2.61 12.06
C GLN A 123 -21.59 1.80 11.90
N ASN A 124 -21.75 1.06 10.80
CA ASN A 124 -22.89 0.17 10.54
C ASN A 124 -22.47 -1.29 10.58
#